data_AF-A0A7U7PYN5-F1
#
_entry.id   AF-A0A7U7PYN5-F1
#
_cell.length_a   1.000
_cell.length_b   1.000
_cell.length_c   1.000
_cell.angle_alpha   90.00
_cell.angle_beta   90.00
_cell.angle_gamma   90.00
#
_symmetry.space_group_name_H-M   'P 1'
#
loop_
_entity.id
_entity.type
_entity.pdbx_description
1 polymer ?
#
loop_
_entity_poly.entity_id
_entity_poly.type
_entity_poly.pdbx_seq_one_letter_code
_entity_poly.pdbx_strand_id
1 'polypeptide(L)'
;MMKKWLIMAIFTPLLSLLIWLFNNHTVITYLNILFYVSLIIFICNFVILLVQEGIFDATSYGFRRLKYQMSSTKRKKSISDDPFFNPKEVKKEQYFVSMWIFPMLLINILYFIMTIVLSLILI
;
A
#
# COMPACT_ATOMS: atom_id res chain seq x y z
N MET A 1 8.41 15.89 15.18
CA MET A 1 8.32 14.65 14.39
C MET A 1 7.85 13.47 15.25
N MET A 2 8.52 13.17 16.37
CA MET A 2 8.18 12.06 17.29
C MET A 2 6.70 12.04 17.77
N LYS A 3 6.11 13.21 18.10
CA LYS A 3 4.70 13.31 18.49
C LYS A 3 3.72 12.77 17.42
N LYS A 4 4.03 12.95 16.12
CA LYS A 4 3.17 12.48 15.01
C LYS A 4 3.22 10.96 14.88
N TRP A 5 4.40 10.36 15.02
CA TRP A 5 4.59 8.91 15.02
C TRP A 5 3.85 8.25 16.19
N LEU A 6 3.89 8.89 17.36
CA LEU A 6 3.22 8.39 18.55
C LEU A 6 1.69 8.41 18.39
N ILE A 7 1.14 9.48 17.82
CA ILE A 7 -0.31 9.56 17.48
C ILE A 7 -0.69 8.46 16.48
N MET A 8 0.12 8.24 15.44
CA MET A 8 -0.11 7.18 14.45
C MET A 8 -0.04 5.79 15.07
N ALA A 9 0.90 5.56 15.99
CA ALA A 9 1.03 4.31 16.71
C ALA A 9 -0.17 4.02 17.61
N ILE A 10 -0.71 5.04 18.29
CA ILE A 10 -1.88 4.88 19.17
C ILE A 10 -3.19 4.72 18.37
N PHE A 11 -3.25 5.23 17.14
CA PHE A 11 -4.49 5.20 16.35
C PHE A 11 -5.02 3.77 16.13
N THR A 12 -4.18 2.85 15.66
CA THR A 12 -4.56 1.45 15.38
C THR A 12 -5.07 0.70 16.62
N PRO A 13 -4.37 0.68 17.77
CA PRO A 13 -4.87 0.02 18.97
C PRO A 13 -6.09 0.73 19.56
N LEU A 14 -6.19 2.06 19.48
CA LEU A 14 -7.38 2.78 19.94
C LEU A 14 -8.62 2.41 19.12
N LEU A 15 -8.49 2.34 17.79
CA LEU A 15 -9.57 1.91 16.90
C LEU A 15 -9.97 0.45 17.20
N SER A 16 -8.98 -0.41 17.42
CA SER A 16 -9.21 -1.82 17.78
C SER A 16 -9.92 -1.95 19.14
N LEU A 17 -9.57 -1.10 20.11
CA LEU A 17 -10.22 -1.04 21.42
C LEU A 17 -11.68 -0.61 21.28
N LEU A 18 -11.97 0.41 20.46
CA LEU A 18 -13.36 0.82 20.19
C LEU A 18 -14.20 -0.31 19.59
N ILE A 19 -13.66 -1.08 18.65
CA ILE A 19 -14.36 -2.23 18.05
C ILE A 19 -14.55 -3.37 19.08
N TRP A 20 -13.55 -3.58 19.94
CA TRP A 20 -13.59 -4.58 20.99
C TRP A 20 -14.65 -4.30 22.06
N LEU A 21 -14.99 -3.02 22.33
CA LEU A 21 -16.07 -2.65 23.25
C LEU A 21 -17.46 -3.17 22.83
N PHE A 22 -17.65 -3.50 21.55
CA PHE A 22 -18.91 -4.06 21.02
C PHE A 22 -18.87 -5.58 20.84
N ASN A 23 -17.80 -6.24 21.28
CA ASN A 23 -17.58 -7.68 21.14
C ASN A 23 -17.37 -8.34 22.51
N ASN A 24 -17.11 -9.63 22.52
CA ASN A 24 -16.74 -10.35 23.74
C ASN A 24 -15.44 -9.77 24.32
N HIS A 25 -15.45 -9.42 25.60
CA HIS A 25 -14.32 -8.76 26.28
C HIS A 25 -13.21 -9.73 26.71
N THR A 26 -12.68 -10.52 25.79
CA THR A 26 -11.51 -11.38 26.05
C THR A 26 -10.24 -10.81 25.40
N VAL A 27 -9.08 -11.20 25.92
CA VAL A 27 -7.79 -10.78 25.35
C VAL A 27 -7.61 -11.35 23.94
N ILE A 28 -8.08 -12.57 23.70
CA ILE A 28 -7.98 -13.26 22.40
C ILE A 28 -8.81 -12.50 21.35
N THR A 29 -10.03 -12.08 21.67
CA THR A 29 -10.85 -11.32 20.72
C THR A 29 -10.25 -9.95 20.42
N TYR A 30 -9.65 -9.29 21.42
CA TYR A 30 -8.92 -8.04 21.20
C TYR A 30 -7.74 -8.23 20.24
N LEU A 31 -6.92 -9.27 20.44
CA LEU A 31 -5.79 -9.57 19.56
C LEU A 31 -6.23 -9.89 18.13
N ASN A 32 -7.33 -10.63 17.96
CA ASN A 32 -7.90 -10.91 16.64
C ASN A 32 -8.39 -9.63 15.95
N ILE A 33 -9.10 -8.76 16.67
CA ILE A 33 -9.54 -7.46 16.14
C ILE A 33 -8.33 -6.61 15.74
N LEU A 34 -7.30 -6.52 16.59
CA LEU A 34 -6.07 -5.77 16.30
C LEU A 34 -5.35 -6.31 15.06
N PHE A 35 -5.31 -7.64 14.89
CA PHE A 35 -4.77 -8.29 13.70
C PHE A 35 -5.53 -7.86 12.44
N TYR A 36 -6.86 -7.95 12.43
CA TYR A 36 -7.66 -7.58 11.26
C TYR A 36 -7.57 -6.08 10.94
N VAL A 37 -7.67 -5.22 11.96
CA VAL A 37 -7.59 -3.77 11.80
C VAL A 37 -6.22 -3.35 11.25
N SER A 38 -5.13 -3.86 11.83
CA SER A 38 -3.78 -3.54 11.36
C SER A 38 -3.54 -4.03 9.93
N LEU A 39 -4.03 -5.22 9.57
CA LEU A 39 -3.96 -5.75 8.21
C LEU A 39 -4.74 -4.89 7.20
N ILE A 40 -5.98 -4.50 7.52
CA ILE A 40 -6.79 -3.64 6.63
C ILE A 40 -6.12 -2.28 6.44
N ILE A 41 -5.68 -1.64 7.52
CA ILE A 41 -4.99 -0.35 7.45
C ILE A 41 -3.69 -0.47 6.64
N PHE A 42 -2.93 -1.55 6.84
CA PHE A 42 -1.72 -1.83 6.07
C PHE A 42 -2.02 -1.96 4.57
N ILE A 43 -3.00 -2.78 4.18
CA ILE A 43 -3.38 -2.97 2.77
C ILE A 43 -3.82 -1.65 2.15
N CYS A 44 -4.69 -0.89 2.84
CA CYS A 44 -5.16 0.41 2.35
C CYS A 44 -4.00 1.41 2.14
N ASN A 45 -3.11 1.55 3.12
CA ASN A 45 -1.95 2.45 2.98
C ASN A 45 -0.98 1.96 1.90
N PHE A 46 -0.86 0.64 1.70
CA PHE A 46 0.02 0.08 0.68
C PHE A 46 -0.52 0.39 -0.72
N VAL A 47 -1.83 0.25 -0.93
CA VAL A 47 -2.48 0.65 -2.19
C VAL A 47 -2.30 2.15 -2.44
N ILE A 48 -2.48 2.99 -1.42
CA ILE A 48 -2.24 4.44 -1.56
C ILE A 48 -0.78 4.73 -1.93
N LEU A 49 0.18 4.03 -1.32
CA LEU A 49 1.60 4.14 -1.66
C LEU A 49 1.86 3.75 -3.11
N LEU A 50 1.31 2.62 -3.59
CA LEU A 50 1.46 2.19 -4.99
C LEU A 50 0.95 3.24 -5.99
N VAL A 51 -0.16 3.90 -5.66
CA VAL A 51 -0.73 4.99 -6.48
C VAL A 51 0.16 6.24 -6.42
N GLN A 52 0.63 6.63 -5.24
CA GLN A 52 1.44 7.84 -5.07
C GLN A 52 2.85 7.73 -5.65
N GLU A 53 3.49 6.57 -5.54
CA GLU A 53 4.80 6.30 -6.16
C GLU A 53 4.72 6.20 -7.69
N GLY A 54 3.51 6.21 -8.27
CA GLY A 54 3.31 6.10 -9.71
C GLY A 54 3.76 4.74 -10.26
N ILE A 55 3.78 3.69 -9.41
CA ILE A 55 4.18 2.34 -9.83
C ILE A 55 3.27 1.86 -10.98
N PHE A 56 1.98 2.20 -10.92
CA PHE A 56 1.04 1.91 -12.01
C PHE A 56 1.37 2.66 -13.30
N ASP A 57 1.85 3.90 -13.24
CA ASP A 57 2.28 4.66 -14.42
C ASP A 57 3.54 4.04 -15.04
N ALA A 58 4.54 3.68 -14.23
CA ALA A 58 5.75 3.01 -14.69
C ALA A 58 5.47 1.61 -15.27
N THR A 59 4.55 0.87 -14.65
CA THR A 59 4.15 -0.48 -15.11
C THR A 59 3.34 -0.39 -16.40
N SER A 60 2.40 0.56 -16.51
CA SER A 60 1.63 0.84 -17.72
C SER A 60 2.55 1.23 -18.88
N TYR A 61 3.57 2.07 -18.62
CA TYR A 61 4.62 2.38 -19.60
C TYR A 61 5.34 1.12 -20.08
N GLY A 62 5.77 0.26 -19.16
CA GLY A 62 6.44 -1.01 -19.48
C GLY A 62 5.58 -1.90 -20.38
N PHE A 63 4.30 -2.08 -20.05
CA PHE A 63 3.37 -2.87 -20.87
C PHE A 63 3.11 -2.25 -22.24
N ARG A 64 3.01 -0.92 -22.34
CA ARG A 64 2.86 -0.23 -23.63
C ARG A 64 4.08 -0.44 -24.52
N ARG A 65 5.29 -0.32 -23.97
CA ARG A 65 6.54 -0.57 -24.69
C ARG A 65 6.66 -2.03 -25.13
N LEU A 66 6.31 -2.98 -24.26
CA LEU A 66 6.28 -4.41 -24.60
C LEU A 66 5.29 -4.70 -25.73
N LYS A 67 4.07 -4.17 -25.65
CA LYS A 67 3.05 -4.30 -26.70
C LYS A 67 3.49 -3.66 -28.02
N TYR A 68 4.15 -2.50 -27.97
CA TYR A 68 4.71 -1.85 -29.15
C TYR A 68 5.80 -2.73 -29.77
N GLN A 69 6.74 -3.26 -28.98
CA GLN A 69 7.80 -4.15 -29.48
C GLN A 69 7.25 -5.46 -30.08
N MET A 70 6.19 -6.03 -29.52
CA MET A 70 5.54 -7.24 -30.04
C MET A 70 4.62 -6.98 -31.25
N SER A 71 4.37 -5.72 -31.62
CA SER A 71 3.52 -5.39 -32.77
C SER A 71 4.25 -5.60 -34.11
N SER A 72 3.49 -6.03 -35.12
CA SER A 72 3.99 -6.19 -36.50
C SER A 72 4.54 -4.89 -37.07
N THR A 73 5.52 -4.98 -37.98
CA THR A 73 6.21 -3.83 -38.60
C THR A 73 5.26 -2.85 -39.28
N LYS A 74 4.17 -3.33 -39.90
CA LYS A 74 3.12 -2.47 -40.50
C LYS A 74 2.40 -1.64 -39.43
N ARG A 75 2.09 -2.27 -38.29
CA ARG A 75 1.41 -1.66 -37.15
C ARG A 75 2.32 -0.72 -36.36
N LYS A 76 3.63 -0.97 -36.33
CA LYS A 76 4.60 -0.02 -35.76
C LYS A 76 4.69 1.26 -36.57
N LYS A 77 4.71 1.18 -37.91
CA LYS A 77 4.72 2.37 -38.80
C LYS A 77 3.47 3.23 -38.66
N SER A 78 2.30 2.65 -38.42
CA SER A 78 1.06 3.42 -38.28
C SER A 78 0.88 4.06 -36.89
N ILE A 79 1.69 3.67 -35.90
CA ILE A 79 1.55 4.10 -34.50
C ILE A 79 2.88 4.66 -33.96
N SER A 80 3.87 4.91 -34.83
CA SER A 80 5.19 5.43 -34.43
C SER A 80 5.13 6.85 -33.90
N ASP A 81 4.20 7.62 -34.43
CA ASP A 81 4.04 9.05 -34.19
C ASP A 81 3.03 9.31 -33.06
N ASP A 82 2.32 8.28 -32.60
CA ASP A 82 1.36 8.41 -31.51
C ASP A 82 2.11 8.38 -30.15
N PRO A 83 2.12 9.49 -29.41
CA PRO A 83 2.82 9.60 -28.13
C PRO A 83 2.24 8.68 -27.05
N PHE A 84 1.01 8.19 -27.18
CA PHE A 84 0.39 7.27 -26.24
C PHE A 84 0.95 5.83 -26.39
N PHE A 85 1.18 5.38 -27.63
CA PHE A 85 1.62 4.02 -27.94
C PHE A 85 3.14 3.87 -28.10
N ASN A 86 3.84 4.96 -28.45
CA ASN A 86 5.29 5.03 -28.46
C ASN A 86 5.80 6.17 -27.55
N PRO A 87 5.56 6.08 -26.23
CA PRO A 87 6.00 7.11 -25.29
C PRO A 87 7.54 7.16 -25.26
N LYS A 88 8.11 8.30 -25.69
CA LYS A 88 9.56 8.54 -25.71
C LYS A 88 10.14 8.85 -24.33
N GLU A 89 9.28 9.21 -23.37
CA GLU A 89 9.65 9.55 -22.01
C GLU A 89 9.03 8.56 -21.00
N VAL A 90 9.84 8.14 -20.02
CA VAL A 90 9.52 7.05 -19.09
C VAL A 90 8.74 7.54 -17.87
N LYS A 91 8.86 8.80 -17.47
CA LYS A 91 8.36 9.29 -16.17
C LYS A 91 7.88 10.73 -16.20
N LYS A 92 6.80 11.01 -15.47
CA LYS A 92 6.55 12.34 -14.90
C LYS A 92 7.62 12.60 -13.83
N GLU A 93 8.23 13.78 -13.83
CA GLU A 93 9.44 14.07 -13.03
C GLU A 93 9.20 14.17 -11.51
N GLN A 94 7.96 14.33 -11.05
CA GLN A 94 7.68 14.52 -9.63
C GLN A 94 6.47 13.69 -9.19
N TYR A 95 6.73 12.61 -8.46
CA TYR A 95 5.74 11.92 -7.65
C TYR A 95 5.87 12.42 -6.21
N PHE A 96 4.87 13.18 -5.74
CA PHE A 96 4.81 13.61 -4.35
C PHE A 96 4.29 12.46 -3.49
N VAL A 97 5.22 11.63 -3.00
CA VAL A 97 4.89 10.64 -1.96
C VAL A 97 4.67 11.38 -0.65
N SER A 98 3.50 11.19 -0.05
CA SER A 98 3.18 11.81 1.23
C SER A 98 3.99 11.16 2.35
N MET A 99 4.82 11.94 3.02
CA MET A 99 5.78 11.48 4.04
C MET A 99 5.16 10.74 5.23
N TRP A 100 3.83 10.80 5.42
CA TRP A 100 3.13 10.13 6.53
C TRP A 100 2.74 8.67 6.26
N ILE A 101 2.68 8.24 5.00
CA ILE A 101 2.20 6.89 4.63
C ILE A 101 3.22 5.82 5.03
N PHE A 102 4.51 6.10 4.80
CA PHE A 102 5.59 5.17 5.11
C PHE A 102 5.68 4.84 6.62
N PRO A 103 5.67 5.83 7.54
CA PRO A 103 5.54 5.57 8.98
C PRO A 103 4.31 4.72 9.35
N MET A 104 3.15 5.03 8.75
CA MET A 104 1.89 4.34 9.05
C MET A 104 1.95 2.86 8.62
N LEU A 105 2.53 2.59 7.46
CA LEU A 105 2.79 1.22 6.99
C LEU A 105 3.70 0.46 7.94
N LEU A 106 4.82 1.07 8.33
CA LEU A 106 5.82 0.44 9.20
C LEU A 106 5.24 0.12 10.59
N ILE A 107 4.40 1.00 11.14
CA ILE A 107 3.72 0.75 12.41
C ILE A 107 2.73 -0.41 12.29
N ASN A 108 1.90 -0.44 11.25
CA ASN A 108 0.86 -1.47 11.12
C ASN A 108 1.44 -2.85 10.79
N ILE A 109 2.54 -2.93 10.04
CA ILE A 109 3.23 -4.22 9.82
C ILE A 109 3.85 -4.76 11.12
N LEU A 110 4.38 -3.89 11.99
CA LEU A 110 4.87 -4.29 13.31
C LEU A 110 3.74 -4.83 14.18
N TYR A 111 2.58 -4.16 14.20
CA TYR A 111 1.41 -4.66 14.93
C TYR A 111 0.94 -6.01 14.39
N PHE A 112 0.86 -6.17 13.07
CA PHE A 112 0.50 -7.43 12.44
C PHE A 112 1.44 -8.58 12.86
N ILE A 113 2.75 -8.39 12.74
CA ILE A 113 3.76 -9.39 13.15
C ILE A 113 3.64 -9.68 14.66
N MET A 114 3.52 -8.64 15.49
CA MET A 114 3.37 -8.78 16.93
C MET A 114 2.13 -9.62 17.30
N THR A 115 0.99 -9.38 16.64
CA THR A 115 -0.23 -10.15 16.89
C THR A 115 -0.09 -11.63 16.51
N ILE A 116 0.65 -11.95 15.46
CA ILE A 116 0.95 -13.35 15.10
C ILE A 116 1.80 -14.01 16.18
N VAL A 117 2.87 -13.35 16.61
CA VAL A 117 3.76 -13.88 17.66
C VAL A 117 3.01 -14.11 18.97
N LEU A 118 2.19 -13.15 19.40
CA LEU A 118 1.37 -13.28 20.60
C LEU A 118 0.32 -14.39 20.46
N SER A 119 -0.31 -14.52 19.29
CA SER A 119 -1.26 -15.60 19.04
C SER A 119 -0.60 -16.97 19.13
N LEU A 120 0.64 -17.13 18.66
CA LEU A 120 1.38 -18.39 18.76
C LEU A 120 1.79 -18.76 20.20
N ILE A 121 1.90 -17.77 21.09
CA ILE A 121 2.25 -17.99 22.50
C ILE A 121 1.01 -18.31 23.34
N LEU A 122 -0.15 -17.74 22.96
CA LEU A 122 -1.42 -17.86 23.70
C LEU A 122 -2.28 -19.05 23.26
N ILE A 123 -1.96 -19.68 22.12
CA ILE A 123 -2.51 -20.95 21.65
C ILE A 123 -1.75 -22.10 22.30
#